data_AF-A0A8H5JC60-F1
#
_entry.id   AF-A0A8H5JC60-F1
#
_cell.length_a   1.000
_cell.length_b   1.000
_cell.length_c   1.000
_cell.angle_alpha   90.00
_cell.angle_beta   90.00
_cell.angle_gamma   90.00
#
_symmetry.space_group_name_H-M   'P 1'
#
loop_
_entity.id
_entity.type
_entity.pdbx_description
1 polymer ?
#
loop_
_entity_poly.entity_id
_entity_poly.type
_entity_poly.pdbx_seq_one_letter_code
_entity_poly.pdbx_strand_id
1 'polypeptide(L)'
;MFVYEGRLNWGSSARDETAAIILPSGTMRAGDPVFILSQWTRDSGGNKKAPLSQKITIDKVTKTANGDDTFTVKPGYYRWNMTSRDQYDKLDFILSTDTTTSKSKMDFQRVWKPTNSQSKEVGKIWVSKLNWPVMADNEFCLFIAPEGKLFLSMWQWSHDKYLNERVPIFRVGKQSIGTLDSKSALFTCQLDSDYLVTCAWEKTTEVLSAFMKGPEGEQEVGAFKLFANTKPHDEAQDCGEEVAELKERIKELADDLAAERAKTARLTAHLAQSQAEQM
;
A
#
# COMPACT_ATOMS: atom_id res chain seq x y z
N MET A 1 5.33 6.29 3.53
CA MET A 1 4.69 5.13 2.85
C MET A 1 5.17 3.81 3.48
N PHE A 2 4.49 2.69 3.24
CA PHE A 2 5.00 1.34 3.46
C PHE A 2 5.05 0.61 2.12
N VAL A 3 6.08 -0.19 1.87
CA VAL A 3 6.19 -1.02 0.66
C VAL A 3 6.23 -2.48 1.06
N TYR A 4 5.38 -3.27 0.42
CA TYR A 4 5.28 -4.69 0.63
C TYR A 4 5.61 -5.43 -0.65
N GLU A 5 6.29 -6.56 -0.51
CA GLU A 5 6.57 -7.52 -1.58
C GLU A 5 5.78 -8.80 -1.34
N GLY A 6 5.22 -9.35 -2.41
CA GLY A 6 4.54 -10.64 -2.37
C GLY A 6 4.40 -11.23 -3.77
N ARG A 7 3.55 -12.26 -3.87
CA ARG A 7 3.37 -13.05 -5.10
C ARG A 7 1.91 -13.06 -5.51
N LEU A 8 1.62 -12.52 -6.69
CA LEU A 8 0.29 -12.53 -7.27
C LEU A 8 -0.03 -13.90 -7.86
N ASN A 9 -1.11 -14.50 -7.34
CA ASN A 9 -1.63 -15.78 -7.80
C ASN A 9 -3.14 -15.65 -8.05
N TRP A 10 -3.59 -15.97 -9.27
CA TRP A 10 -5.01 -15.98 -9.64
C TRP A 10 -5.28 -16.94 -10.78
N GLY A 11 -5.65 -18.17 -10.44
CA GLY A 11 -5.96 -19.23 -11.40
C GLY A 11 -4.87 -19.41 -12.46
N SER A 12 -5.24 -19.35 -13.74
CA SER A 12 -4.27 -19.34 -14.85
C SER A 12 -3.81 -17.94 -15.27
N SER A 13 -4.42 -16.89 -14.73
CA SER A 13 -4.17 -15.52 -15.19
C SER A 13 -2.92 -14.90 -14.55
N ALA A 14 -2.65 -15.24 -13.29
CA ALA A 14 -1.41 -14.91 -12.61
C ALA A 14 -0.88 -16.16 -11.89
N ARG A 15 0.39 -16.49 -12.13
CA ARG A 15 1.09 -17.61 -11.54
C ARG A 15 2.42 -17.12 -11.01
N ASP A 16 2.47 -16.91 -9.72
CA ASP A 16 3.67 -16.56 -8.98
C ASP A 16 4.37 -15.33 -9.55
N GLU A 17 3.61 -14.27 -9.85
CA GLU A 17 4.16 -13.02 -10.39
C GLU A 17 4.53 -12.09 -9.23
N THR A 18 5.73 -11.48 -9.26
CA THR A 18 6.12 -10.45 -8.28
C THR A 18 5.09 -9.33 -8.22
N ALA A 19 4.69 -8.97 -7.00
CA ALA A 19 3.74 -7.91 -6.75
C ALA A 19 4.22 -7.00 -5.63
N ALA A 20 3.97 -5.71 -5.81
CA ALA A 20 4.16 -4.68 -4.80
C ALA A 20 2.81 -4.12 -4.35
N ILE A 21 2.65 -3.98 -3.03
CA ILE A 21 1.59 -3.16 -2.44
C ILE A 21 2.25 -1.97 -1.76
N ILE A 22 1.82 -0.76 -2.11
CA ILE A 22 2.31 0.47 -1.48
C ILE A 22 1.16 1.15 -0.77
N LEU A 23 1.35 1.37 0.52
CA LEU A 23 0.38 2.03 1.41
C LEU A 23 0.96 3.35 1.93
N PRO A 24 0.13 4.29 2.41
CA PRO A 24 0.62 5.37 3.26
C PRO A 24 1.32 4.80 4.50
N SER A 25 2.18 5.61 5.13
CA SER A 25 2.79 5.20 6.40
C SER A 25 1.87 5.56 7.55
N GLY A 26 1.54 4.58 8.38
CA GLY A 26 0.67 4.76 9.54
C GLY A 26 -0.52 3.80 9.52
N THR A 27 -1.51 4.11 10.34
CA THR A 27 -2.79 3.38 10.39
C THR A 27 -3.63 3.75 9.16
N MET A 28 -4.15 2.75 8.47
CA MET A 28 -4.99 2.94 7.29
C MET A 28 -6.33 3.60 7.63
N ARG A 29 -6.81 4.44 6.72
CA ARG A 29 -8.08 5.17 6.78
C ARG A 29 -8.85 4.97 5.48
N ALA A 30 -10.17 5.06 5.55
CA ALA A 30 -10.97 5.20 4.33
C ALA A 30 -10.53 6.50 3.61
N GLY A 31 -10.43 6.46 2.28
CA GLY A 31 -9.88 7.58 1.50
C GLY A 31 -8.40 7.45 1.15
N ASP A 32 -7.62 6.65 1.89
CA ASP A 32 -6.19 6.51 1.63
C ASP A 32 -5.91 5.84 0.27
N PRO A 33 -4.87 6.27 -0.45
CA PRO A 33 -4.46 5.63 -1.70
C PRO A 33 -3.67 4.35 -1.45
N VAL A 34 -4.06 3.27 -2.11
CA VAL A 34 -3.33 2.00 -2.20
C VAL A 34 -2.85 1.84 -3.64
N PHE A 35 -1.59 1.48 -3.79
CA PHE A 35 -1.04 1.11 -5.09
C PHE A 35 -0.81 -0.40 -5.14
N ILE A 36 -1.37 -1.04 -6.16
CA ILE A 36 -1.24 -2.48 -6.41
C ILE A 36 -0.56 -2.62 -7.75
N LEU A 37 0.69 -3.08 -7.73
CA LEU A 37 1.59 -3.08 -8.88
C LEU A 37 2.12 -4.49 -9.10
N SER A 38 1.89 -5.05 -10.28
CA SER A 38 2.35 -6.36 -10.70
C SER A 38 2.16 -6.49 -12.22
N GLN A 39 2.05 -7.73 -12.69
CA GLN A 39 1.69 -8.09 -14.04
C GLN A 39 0.86 -9.37 -14.04
N TRP A 40 0.06 -9.57 -15.08
CA TRP A 40 -0.56 -10.86 -15.35
C TRP A 40 0.43 -11.80 -16.02
N THR A 41 0.41 -13.08 -15.70
CA THR A 41 1.04 -14.10 -16.55
C THR A 41 0.36 -14.12 -17.91
N ARG A 42 -0.98 -14.07 -17.90
CA ARG A 42 -1.85 -13.93 -19.07
C ARG A 42 -3.15 -13.25 -18.68
N ASP A 43 -3.55 -12.18 -19.36
CA ASP A 43 -4.84 -11.53 -19.11
C ASP A 43 -6.02 -12.28 -19.76
N SER A 44 -7.25 -11.79 -19.55
CA SER A 44 -8.46 -12.36 -20.14
C SER A 44 -8.54 -12.26 -21.67
N GLY A 45 -7.78 -11.34 -22.28
CA GLY A 45 -7.62 -11.23 -23.72
C GLY A 45 -6.55 -12.17 -24.29
N GLY A 46 -5.85 -12.92 -23.43
CA GLY A 46 -4.77 -13.80 -23.81
C GLY A 46 -3.40 -13.13 -23.93
N ASN A 47 -3.28 -11.83 -23.62
CA ASN A 47 -2.02 -11.11 -23.67
C ASN A 47 -1.13 -11.56 -22.51
N LYS A 48 0.10 -11.95 -22.84
CA LYS A 48 1.10 -12.33 -21.83
C LYS A 48 1.68 -11.10 -21.17
N LYS A 49 2.03 -11.19 -19.89
CA LYS A 49 2.77 -10.14 -19.17
C LYS A 49 2.06 -8.78 -19.22
N ALA A 50 0.74 -8.75 -19.33
CA ALA A 50 -0.01 -7.49 -19.30
C ALA A 50 0.20 -6.76 -17.96
N PRO A 51 0.42 -5.44 -17.95
CA PRO A 51 0.67 -4.70 -16.72
C PRO A 51 -0.56 -4.72 -15.82
N LEU A 52 -0.34 -4.85 -14.51
CA LEU A 52 -1.34 -4.62 -13.48
C LEU A 52 -0.86 -3.47 -12.61
N SER A 53 -1.25 -2.24 -12.93
CA SER A 53 -0.86 -1.05 -12.17
C SER A 53 -2.11 -0.27 -11.78
N GLN A 54 -2.48 -0.36 -10.51
CA GLN A 54 -3.71 0.23 -10.00
C GLN A 54 -3.41 1.20 -8.86
N LYS A 55 -4.04 2.37 -8.92
CA LYS A 55 -4.16 3.32 -7.80
C LYS A 55 -5.62 3.31 -7.37
N ILE A 56 -5.88 2.84 -6.16
CA ILE A 56 -7.24 2.62 -5.65
C ILE A 56 -7.35 3.27 -4.29
N THR A 57 -8.53 3.76 -3.94
CA THR A 57 -8.81 4.31 -2.62
C THR A 57 -9.38 3.24 -1.70
N ILE A 58 -8.96 3.24 -0.43
CA ILE A 58 -9.57 2.41 0.62
C ILE A 58 -11.03 2.81 0.81
N ASP A 59 -11.93 1.86 0.60
CA ASP A 59 -13.38 2.03 0.78
C ASP A 59 -13.74 2.04 2.27
N LYS A 60 -13.24 1.04 2.99
CA LYS A 60 -13.56 0.83 4.41
C LYS A 60 -12.35 0.26 5.14
N VAL A 61 -12.17 0.70 6.39
CA VAL A 61 -11.26 0.12 7.36
C VAL A 61 -12.06 -0.41 8.54
N THR A 62 -11.70 -1.59 9.02
CA THR A 62 -12.28 -2.24 10.20
C THR A 62 -11.18 -2.81 11.06
N LYS A 63 -11.40 -2.87 12.37
CA LYS A 63 -10.48 -3.54 13.30
C LYS A 63 -10.94 -4.97 13.54
N THR A 64 -10.01 -5.92 13.50
CA THR A 64 -10.25 -7.28 13.99
C THR A 64 -10.24 -7.30 15.52
N ALA A 65 -10.72 -8.39 16.12
CA ALA A 65 -10.69 -8.59 17.56
C ALA A 65 -9.27 -8.52 18.16
N ASN A 66 -8.24 -8.82 17.36
CA ASN A 66 -6.84 -8.81 17.78
C ASN A 66 -6.16 -7.45 17.55
N GLY A 67 -6.91 -6.43 17.09
CA GLY A 67 -6.41 -5.08 16.84
C GLY A 67 -5.81 -4.85 15.45
N ASP A 68 -5.75 -5.88 14.61
CA ASP A 68 -5.31 -5.75 13.21
C ASP A 68 -6.32 -4.93 12.38
N ASP A 69 -5.84 -4.13 11.43
CA ASP A 69 -6.71 -3.42 10.51
C ASP A 69 -6.99 -4.26 9.26
N THR A 70 -8.26 -4.44 8.94
CA THR A 70 -8.72 -5.01 7.68
C THR A 70 -9.32 -3.91 6.82
N PHE A 71 -8.84 -3.79 5.59
CA PHE A 71 -9.30 -2.79 4.64
C PHE A 71 -9.60 -3.40 3.28
N THR A 72 -10.68 -2.91 2.67
CA THR A 72 -11.19 -3.40 1.39
C THR A 72 -10.97 -2.34 0.32
N VAL A 73 -10.42 -2.77 -0.82
CA VAL A 73 -10.36 -1.97 -2.05
C VAL A 73 -11.10 -2.69 -3.18
N LYS A 74 -11.90 -1.94 -3.94
CA LYS A 74 -12.84 -2.47 -4.95
C LYS A 74 -12.58 -1.91 -6.36
N PRO A 75 -11.51 -2.32 -7.05
CA PRO A 75 -11.28 -1.96 -8.44
C PRO A 75 -12.12 -2.83 -9.39
N GLY A 76 -13.23 -2.29 -9.89
CA GLY A 76 -14.01 -2.89 -10.97
C GLY A 76 -14.49 -4.32 -10.65
N TYR A 77 -14.02 -5.30 -11.44
CA TYR A 77 -14.41 -6.72 -11.32
C TYR A 77 -13.85 -7.43 -10.07
N TYR A 78 -12.69 -6.98 -9.57
CA TYR A 78 -11.99 -7.65 -8.48
C TYR A 78 -12.30 -7.02 -7.13
N ARG A 79 -12.20 -7.84 -6.08
CA ARG A 79 -12.24 -7.43 -4.67
C ARG A 79 -10.92 -7.80 -4.04
N TRP A 80 -10.27 -6.81 -3.47
CA TRP A 80 -8.95 -6.92 -2.86
C TRP A 80 -9.14 -6.62 -1.37
N ASN A 81 -9.13 -7.66 -0.54
CA ASN A 81 -9.25 -7.52 0.91
C ASN A 81 -7.86 -7.71 1.51
N MET A 82 -7.41 -6.74 2.30
CA MET A 82 -6.11 -6.77 2.96
C MET A 82 -6.31 -6.74 4.47
N THR A 83 -5.60 -7.57 5.20
CA THR A 83 -5.56 -7.54 6.66
C THR A 83 -4.11 -7.35 7.10
N SER A 84 -3.84 -6.27 7.83
CA SER A 84 -2.52 -6.07 8.43
C SER A 84 -2.25 -7.14 9.47
N ARG A 85 -1.00 -7.58 9.61
CA ARG A 85 -0.56 -8.47 10.69
C ARG A 85 0.75 -7.94 11.26
N ASP A 86 1.06 -8.36 12.48
CA ASP A 86 2.33 -8.06 13.15
C ASP A 86 2.68 -6.55 13.10
N GLN A 87 1.74 -5.67 13.50
CA GLN A 87 1.92 -4.21 13.43
C GLN A 87 2.33 -3.72 12.02
N TYR A 88 1.58 -4.19 11.02
CA TYR A 88 1.81 -3.89 9.61
C TYR A 88 3.12 -4.46 9.04
N ASP A 89 3.85 -5.36 9.72
CA ASP A 89 5.00 -6.03 9.09
C ASP A 89 4.58 -7.01 8.00
N LYS A 90 3.33 -7.48 8.01
CA LYS A 90 2.76 -8.33 6.97
C LYS A 90 1.38 -7.84 6.55
N LEU A 91 0.97 -8.21 5.35
CA LEU A 91 -0.41 -8.11 4.88
C LEU A 91 -0.85 -9.50 4.40
N ASP A 92 -1.94 -9.98 4.98
CA ASP A 92 -2.69 -11.09 4.40
C ASP A 92 -3.60 -10.50 3.32
N PHE A 93 -3.53 -11.06 2.12
CA PHE A 93 -4.15 -10.52 0.94
C PHE A 93 -5.12 -11.55 0.33
N ILE A 94 -6.39 -11.17 0.13
CA ILE A 94 -7.40 -12.03 -0.50
C ILE A 94 -7.95 -11.37 -1.77
N LEU A 95 -7.64 -11.96 -2.92
CA LEU A 95 -8.27 -11.65 -4.20
C LEU A 95 -9.54 -12.47 -4.38
N SER A 96 -10.61 -11.82 -4.81
CA SER A 96 -11.88 -12.48 -5.14
C SER A 96 -12.67 -11.68 -6.18
N THR A 97 -13.81 -12.22 -6.62
CA THR A 97 -14.77 -11.56 -7.52
C THR A 97 -16.17 -11.71 -6.94
N ASP A 98 -17.09 -10.83 -7.31
CA ASP A 98 -18.50 -10.95 -6.88
C ASP A 98 -19.28 -11.98 -7.72
N THR A 99 -18.70 -12.42 -8.83
CA THR A 99 -19.33 -13.30 -9.83
C THR A 99 -19.05 -14.78 -9.62
N THR A 100 -18.03 -15.12 -8.82
CA THR A 100 -17.60 -16.50 -8.59
C THR A 100 -17.29 -16.74 -7.12
N THR A 101 -17.20 -18.00 -6.70
CA THR A 101 -16.75 -18.37 -5.35
C THR A 101 -15.23 -18.42 -5.21
N SER A 102 -14.49 -18.18 -6.31
CA SER A 102 -13.04 -18.28 -6.33
C SER A 102 -12.40 -17.21 -5.44
N LYS A 103 -11.43 -17.65 -4.63
CA LYS A 103 -10.61 -16.79 -3.80
C LYS A 103 -9.15 -17.23 -3.92
N SER A 104 -8.24 -16.27 -3.92
CA SER A 104 -6.82 -16.53 -3.83
C SER A 104 -6.28 -15.78 -2.62
N LYS A 105 -5.61 -16.52 -1.74
CA LYS A 105 -4.95 -15.98 -0.55
C LYS A 105 -3.46 -15.86 -0.85
N MET A 106 -2.89 -14.73 -0.50
CA MET A 106 -1.50 -14.37 -0.74
C MET A 106 -0.98 -13.63 0.48
N ASP A 107 0.31 -13.78 0.76
CA ASP A 107 0.95 -13.10 1.87
C ASP A 107 1.98 -12.11 1.32
N PHE A 108 2.01 -10.93 1.92
CA PHE A 108 2.91 -9.85 1.53
C PHE A 108 3.74 -9.42 2.73
N GLN A 109 5.05 -9.36 2.56
CA GLN A 109 6.00 -8.96 3.59
C GLN A 109 6.36 -7.49 3.40
N ARG A 110 6.37 -6.72 4.49
CA ARG A 110 6.87 -5.34 4.46
C ARG A 110 8.37 -5.38 4.21
N VAL A 111 8.79 -4.83 3.07
CA VAL A 111 10.20 -4.71 2.67
C VAL A 111 10.74 -3.30 2.89
N TRP A 112 9.85 -2.32 3.09
CA TRP A 112 10.25 -0.96 3.42
C TRP A 112 9.27 -0.22 4.33
N LYS A 113 9.83 0.56 5.25
CA LYS A 113 9.16 1.59 6.04
C LYS A 113 10.13 2.74 6.32
N PRO A 114 9.63 3.98 6.52
CA PRO A 114 10.49 5.09 6.92
C PRO A 114 11.06 4.83 8.32
N THR A 115 12.32 5.24 8.53
CA THR A 115 12.98 5.14 9.85
C THR A 115 12.34 6.05 10.89
N ASN A 116 11.78 7.18 10.46
CA ASN A 116 11.01 8.09 11.30
C ASN A 116 9.52 7.95 10.97
N SER A 117 8.71 7.62 11.97
CA SER A 117 7.25 7.48 11.85
C SER A 117 6.54 8.79 11.45
N GLN A 118 7.18 9.94 11.65
CA GLN A 118 6.69 11.26 11.21
C GLN A 118 7.15 11.65 9.79
N SER A 119 7.90 10.78 9.10
CA SER A 119 8.37 11.09 7.76
C SER A 119 7.20 11.26 6.78
N LYS A 120 7.04 12.48 6.28
CA LYS A 120 6.12 12.85 5.18
C LYS A 120 6.78 12.60 3.81
N GLU A 121 7.66 11.61 3.69
CA GLU A 121 8.33 11.27 2.43
C GLU A 121 7.31 10.95 1.33
N VAL A 122 7.22 11.87 0.37
CA VAL A 122 6.56 11.70 -0.92
C VAL A 122 7.53 10.95 -1.83
N GLY A 123 7.07 9.85 -2.41
CA GLY A 123 7.81 9.04 -3.37
C GLY A 123 7.15 9.10 -4.75
N LYS A 124 7.96 9.30 -5.79
CA LYS A 124 7.53 9.10 -7.18
C LYS A 124 7.63 7.62 -7.52
N ILE A 125 6.55 7.07 -8.09
CA ILE A 125 6.44 5.67 -8.50
C ILE A 125 6.54 5.60 -10.02
N TRP A 126 7.58 4.92 -10.49
CA TRP A 126 7.76 4.55 -11.88
C TRP A 126 7.64 3.03 -12.00
N VAL A 127 6.72 2.56 -12.83
CA VAL A 127 6.49 1.12 -13.06
C VAL A 127 6.47 0.86 -14.56
N SER A 128 7.19 -0.16 -14.98
CA SER A 128 7.26 -0.56 -16.38
C SER A 128 7.75 -2.01 -16.47
N LYS A 129 8.27 -2.35 -17.64
CA LYS A 129 8.83 -3.63 -17.98
C LYS A 129 10.34 -3.56 -18.06
N LEU A 130 11.00 -4.63 -17.64
CA LEU A 130 12.44 -4.84 -17.70
C LEU A 130 12.73 -5.95 -18.71
N ASN A 131 13.68 -5.67 -19.59
CA ASN A 131 14.38 -6.70 -20.34
C ASN A 131 15.84 -6.69 -19.87
N TRP A 132 16.40 -7.86 -19.61
CA TRP A 132 17.80 -8.04 -19.24
C TRP A 132 18.34 -9.28 -19.93
N PRO A 133 19.54 -9.24 -20.54
CA PRO A 133 20.04 -10.36 -21.33
C PRO A 133 19.97 -11.65 -20.53
N VAL A 134 19.30 -12.66 -21.11
CA VAL A 134 19.11 -14.01 -20.55
C VAL A 134 18.21 -14.09 -19.31
N MET A 135 18.20 -13.08 -18.43
CA MET A 135 17.55 -13.18 -17.10
C MET A 135 16.14 -12.59 -17.04
N ALA A 136 15.78 -11.64 -17.91
CA ALA A 136 14.43 -11.07 -17.95
C ALA A 136 13.93 -10.82 -19.37
N ASP A 137 12.73 -11.33 -19.65
CA ASP A 137 11.95 -11.03 -20.85
C ASP A 137 10.61 -10.40 -20.45
N ASN A 138 10.49 -9.09 -20.67
CA ASN A 138 9.28 -8.29 -20.43
C ASN A 138 8.71 -8.42 -19.00
N GLU A 139 9.60 -8.42 -18.01
CA GLU A 139 9.26 -8.65 -16.60
C GLU A 139 8.92 -7.38 -15.84
N PHE A 140 8.21 -7.52 -14.72
CA PHE A 140 7.80 -6.40 -13.87
C PHE A 140 9.02 -5.66 -13.32
N CYS A 141 9.00 -4.32 -13.38
CA CYS A 141 10.01 -3.47 -12.79
C CYS A 141 9.40 -2.19 -12.22
N LEU A 142 9.83 -1.83 -11.02
CA LEU A 142 9.33 -0.74 -10.20
C LEU A 142 10.51 0.02 -9.60
N PHE A 143 10.51 1.33 -9.77
CA PHE A 143 11.38 2.27 -9.08
C PHE A 143 10.55 3.24 -8.25
N ILE A 144 10.96 3.45 -7.00
CA ILE A 144 10.36 4.44 -6.12
C ILE A 144 11.46 5.33 -5.55
N ALA A 145 11.37 6.62 -5.81
CA ALA A 145 12.35 7.57 -5.31
C ALA A 145 11.63 8.72 -4.60
N PRO A 146 11.78 8.89 -3.28
CA PRO A 146 11.65 10.20 -2.65
C PRO A 146 12.75 11.12 -3.17
N GLU A 147 12.42 12.40 -3.38
CA GLU A 147 13.37 13.38 -3.90
C GLU A 147 14.65 13.42 -3.04
N GLY A 148 15.76 12.87 -3.59
CA GLY A 148 17.13 13.10 -3.13
C GLY A 148 17.65 12.32 -1.92
N LYS A 149 17.00 11.25 -1.45
CA LYS A 149 17.48 10.51 -0.25
C LYS A 149 17.58 9.00 -0.38
N LEU A 150 16.59 8.36 -0.99
CA LEU A 150 16.47 6.90 -1.00
C LEU A 150 15.92 6.43 -2.33
N PHE A 151 16.41 5.31 -2.84
CA PHE A 151 15.88 4.71 -4.05
C PHE A 151 15.47 3.27 -3.76
N LEU A 152 14.20 2.97 -3.92
CA LEU A 152 13.68 1.62 -3.83
C LEU A 152 13.56 1.08 -5.25
N SER A 153 13.97 -0.16 -5.44
CA SER A 153 13.84 -0.86 -6.70
C SER A 153 13.29 -2.25 -6.44
N MET A 154 12.37 -2.67 -7.30
CA MET A 154 11.81 -4.01 -7.28
C MET A 154 11.65 -4.50 -8.71
N TRP A 155 12.04 -5.74 -8.98
CA TRP A 155 11.78 -6.37 -10.27
C TRP A 155 11.67 -7.88 -10.16
N GLN A 156 11.36 -8.53 -11.27
CA GLN A 156 11.36 -9.98 -11.39
C GLN A 156 12.37 -10.42 -12.44
N TRP A 157 13.16 -11.45 -12.15
CA TRP A 157 13.85 -12.23 -13.17
C TRP A 157 12.92 -13.29 -13.74
N SER A 158 12.90 -13.46 -15.06
CA SER A 158 12.30 -14.65 -15.68
C SER A 158 13.03 -15.89 -15.18
N HIS A 159 14.37 -15.84 -15.14
CA HIS A 159 15.25 -16.85 -14.57
C HIS A 159 16.47 -16.19 -13.91
N ASP A 160 16.86 -16.66 -12.72
CA ASP A 160 18.13 -16.24 -12.13
C ASP A 160 19.32 -17.03 -12.70
N LYS A 161 20.53 -16.72 -12.21
CA LYS A 161 21.78 -17.42 -12.63
C LYS A 161 21.80 -18.92 -12.29
N TYR A 162 20.88 -19.40 -11.45
CA TYR A 162 20.69 -20.79 -11.08
C TYR A 162 19.48 -21.43 -11.79
N LEU A 163 18.88 -20.73 -12.75
CA LEU A 163 17.69 -21.13 -13.50
C LEU A 163 16.40 -21.24 -12.64
N ASN A 164 16.38 -20.65 -11.46
CA ASN A 164 15.13 -20.52 -10.70
C ASN A 164 14.22 -19.53 -11.44
N GLU A 165 12.96 -19.91 -11.63
CA GLU A 165 12.01 -19.07 -12.37
C GLU A 165 11.44 -17.94 -11.49
N ARG A 166 11.09 -16.82 -12.13
CA ARG A 166 10.28 -15.73 -11.54
C ARG A 166 10.88 -15.16 -10.25
N VAL A 167 12.19 -15.06 -10.11
CA VAL A 167 12.82 -14.65 -8.84
C VAL A 167 12.55 -13.16 -8.58
N PRO A 168 11.92 -12.79 -7.43
CA PRO A 168 11.74 -11.40 -7.06
C PRO A 168 13.05 -10.82 -6.56
N ILE A 169 13.31 -9.56 -6.92
CA ILE A 169 14.43 -8.79 -6.40
C ILE A 169 13.88 -7.50 -5.82
N PHE A 170 14.27 -7.20 -4.59
CA PHE A 170 14.08 -5.89 -3.97
C PHE A 170 15.42 -5.37 -3.46
N ARG A 171 15.68 -4.09 -3.73
CA ARG A 171 16.91 -3.40 -3.29
C ARG A 171 16.59 -1.98 -2.86
N VAL A 172 17.34 -1.55 -1.85
CA VAL A 172 17.32 -0.18 -1.33
C VAL A 172 18.68 0.44 -1.62
N GLY A 173 18.72 1.36 -2.57
CA GLY A 173 19.90 2.12 -2.93
C GLY A 173 19.94 3.50 -2.27
N LYS A 174 21.15 3.98 -2.02
CA LYS A 174 21.38 5.40 -1.71
C LYS A 174 21.53 6.17 -3.00
N GLN A 175 20.80 7.27 -3.13
CA GLN A 175 20.96 8.16 -4.28
C GLN A 175 22.23 8.99 -4.12
N SER A 176 23.11 8.91 -5.10
CA SER A 176 24.18 9.86 -5.33
C SER A 176 23.72 10.78 -6.45
N ILE A 177 23.30 11.99 -6.11
CA ILE A 177 22.85 12.98 -7.10
C ILE A 177 24.08 13.44 -7.89
N GLY A 178 24.02 13.27 -9.21
CA GLY A 178 25.03 13.79 -10.13
C GLY A 178 24.68 15.23 -10.49
N THR A 179 24.02 15.41 -11.65
CA THR A 179 23.60 16.72 -12.14
C THR A 179 22.13 16.96 -11.84
N LEU A 180 21.81 18.10 -11.22
CA LEU A 180 20.45 18.58 -11.02
C LEU A 180 20.30 19.89 -11.78
N ASP A 181 19.37 19.95 -12.73
CA ASP A 181 18.96 21.20 -13.36
C ASP A 181 17.45 21.44 -13.15
N SER A 182 16.94 22.55 -13.65
CA SER A 182 15.52 22.93 -13.46
C SER A 182 14.54 21.97 -14.17
N LYS A 183 15.00 21.23 -15.18
CA LYS A 183 14.19 20.38 -16.08
C LYS A 183 14.52 18.89 -15.96
N SER A 184 15.67 18.53 -15.41
CA SER A 184 16.16 17.17 -15.32
C SER A 184 16.89 16.89 -14.01
N ALA A 185 17.00 15.61 -13.67
CA ALA A 185 17.83 15.12 -12.58
C ALA A 185 18.53 13.84 -13.02
N LEU A 186 19.85 13.81 -12.91
CA LEU A 186 20.67 12.62 -13.08
C LEU A 186 21.13 12.15 -11.70
N PHE A 187 20.85 10.90 -11.37
CA PHE A 187 21.29 10.31 -10.12
C PHE A 187 21.64 8.84 -10.30
N THR A 188 22.56 8.36 -9.47
CA THR A 188 23.02 6.98 -9.48
C THR A 188 22.66 6.34 -8.15
N CYS A 189 22.26 5.07 -8.21
CA CYS A 189 21.80 4.27 -7.09
C CYS A 189 22.60 2.98 -7.07
N GLN A 190 23.54 2.84 -6.13
CA GLN A 190 24.17 1.55 -5.87
C GLN A 190 23.16 0.67 -5.13
N LEU A 191 22.75 -0.44 -5.74
CA LEU A 191 21.75 -1.35 -5.19
C LEU A 191 22.36 -2.41 -4.28
N ASP A 192 23.48 -3.00 -4.69
CA ASP A 192 24.35 -3.91 -3.94
C ASP A 192 25.77 -3.92 -4.55
N SER A 193 26.61 -4.93 -4.29
CA SER A 193 27.96 -5.00 -4.89
C SER A 193 27.96 -5.19 -6.41
N ASP A 194 26.88 -5.73 -6.94
CA ASP A 194 26.81 -6.26 -8.30
C ASP A 194 26.05 -5.31 -9.22
N TYR A 195 25.07 -4.59 -8.68
CA TYR A 195 24.17 -3.75 -9.45
C TYR A 195 24.26 -2.26 -9.13
N LEU A 196 24.46 -1.47 -10.18
CA LEU A 196 24.40 -0.01 -10.19
C LEU A 196 23.31 0.44 -11.16
N VAL A 197 22.39 1.30 -10.71
CA VAL A 197 21.38 1.89 -11.57
C VAL A 197 21.63 3.39 -11.71
N THR A 198 21.75 3.87 -12.93
CA THR A 198 21.80 5.29 -13.25
C THR A 198 20.48 5.73 -13.85
N CYS A 199 19.91 6.78 -13.28
CA CYS A 199 18.59 7.28 -13.59
C CYS A 199 18.68 8.71 -14.12
N ALA A 200 18.15 8.93 -15.32
CA ALA A 200 17.92 10.26 -15.89
C ALA A 200 16.42 10.55 -15.86
N TRP A 201 16.00 11.45 -14.96
CA TRP A 201 14.62 11.87 -14.82
C TRP A 201 14.40 13.19 -15.55
N GLU A 202 13.49 13.21 -16.52
CA GLU A 202 13.01 14.43 -17.16
C GLU A 202 11.74 14.93 -16.44
N LYS A 203 11.86 16.04 -15.72
CA LYS A 203 10.80 16.59 -14.85
C LYS A 203 9.59 17.08 -15.63
N THR A 204 9.78 17.50 -16.88
CA THR A 204 8.68 18.03 -17.71
C THR A 204 7.76 16.92 -18.22
N THR A 205 8.35 15.80 -18.66
CA THR A 205 7.61 14.65 -19.20
C THR A 205 7.32 13.60 -18.12
N GLU A 206 7.94 13.75 -16.94
CA GLU A 206 7.90 12.81 -15.82
C GLU A 206 8.37 11.40 -16.23
N VAL A 207 9.28 11.34 -17.20
CA VAL A 207 9.90 10.09 -17.68
C VAL A 207 11.22 9.86 -16.94
N LEU A 208 11.41 8.64 -16.45
CA LEU A 208 12.64 8.15 -15.86
C LEU A 208 13.29 7.15 -16.81
N SER A 209 14.39 7.53 -17.44
CA SER A 209 15.26 6.58 -18.17
C SER A 209 16.22 5.93 -17.19
N ALA A 210 16.19 4.60 -17.12
CA ALA A 210 17.03 3.81 -16.23
C ALA A 210 18.06 3.01 -17.04
N PHE A 211 19.33 3.13 -16.64
CA PHE A 211 20.45 2.35 -17.13
C PHE A 211 20.94 1.48 -15.98
N MET A 212 21.13 0.19 -16.22
CA MET A 212 21.64 -0.71 -15.19
C MET A 212 22.96 -1.29 -15.66
N LYS A 213 23.88 -1.39 -14.71
CA LYS A 213 25.15 -2.10 -14.82
C LYS A 213 25.14 -3.24 -13.82
N GLY A 214 25.32 -4.46 -14.32
CA GLY A 214 25.37 -5.70 -13.56
C GLY A 214 26.60 -6.53 -13.94
N PRO A 215 26.77 -7.73 -13.35
CA PRO A 215 27.84 -8.67 -13.71
C PRO A 215 27.82 -9.08 -15.19
N GLU A 216 26.65 -9.06 -15.82
CA GLU A 216 26.43 -9.48 -17.20
C GLU A 216 26.71 -8.37 -18.22
N GLY A 217 26.87 -7.12 -17.77
CA GLY A 217 27.13 -5.98 -18.62
C GLY A 217 26.36 -4.71 -18.20
N GLU A 218 26.28 -3.76 -19.13
CA GLU A 218 25.61 -2.48 -18.93
C GLU A 218 24.66 -2.21 -20.10
N GLN A 219 23.42 -1.83 -19.81
CA GLN A 219 22.44 -1.46 -20.83
C GLN A 219 21.32 -0.57 -20.28
N GLU A 220 20.59 0.06 -21.19
CA GLU A 220 19.33 0.73 -20.86
C GLU A 220 18.27 -0.32 -20.48
N VAL A 221 17.70 -0.17 -19.30
CA VAL A 221 16.59 -1.00 -18.80
C VAL A 221 15.26 -0.53 -19.40
N GLY A 222 15.13 0.79 -19.59
CA GLY A 222 14.01 1.38 -20.32
C GLY A 222 13.63 2.77 -19.83
N ALA A 223 12.63 3.33 -20.51
CA ALA A 223 12.00 4.60 -20.15
C ALA A 223 10.67 4.34 -19.42
N PHE A 224 10.58 4.83 -18.19
CA PHE A 224 9.45 4.62 -17.30
C PHE A 224 8.65 5.92 -17.20
N LYS A 225 7.37 5.89 -17.57
CA LYS A 225 6.48 7.02 -17.29
C LYS A 225 6.09 7.01 -15.82
N LEU A 226 6.03 8.19 -15.20
CA LEU A 226 5.53 8.32 -13.84
C LEU A 226 4.11 7.76 -13.76
N PHE A 227 3.91 6.81 -12.85
CA PHE A 227 2.60 6.22 -12.60
C PHE A 227 1.84 7.01 -11.54
N ALA A 228 2.50 7.33 -10.43
CA ALA A 228 1.89 8.06 -9.33
C ALA A 228 2.91 8.71 -8.40
N ASN A 229 2.43 9.67 -7.61
CA ASN A 229 3.11 10.15 -6.41
C ASN A 229 2.44 9.53 -5.19
N THR A 230 3.22 9.08 -4.21
CA THR A 230 2.70 8.76 -2.89
C THR A 230 2.40 10.05 -2.15
N LYS A 231 1.25 10.11 -1.49
CA LYS A 231 0.94 11.21 -0.58
C LYS A 231 1.10 10.70 0.85
N PRO A 232 1.68 11.49 1.77
CA PRO A 232 1.46 11.27 3.20
C PRO A 232 -0.04 11.23 3.49
N HIS A 233 -0.45 10.68 4.63
CA HIS A 233 -1.79 10.99 5.11
C HIS A 233 -1.90 12.53 5.17
N ASP A 234 -2.94 13.07 4.55
CA ASP A 234 -3.35 14.44 4.86
C ASP A 234 -3.55 14.48 6.38
N GLU A 235 -3.10 15.57 7.03
CA GLU A 235 -3.33 15.75 8.46
C GLU A 235 -4.79 15.41 8.73
N ALA A 236 -5.03 14.52 9.69
CA ALA A 236 -6.39 14.21 10.08
C ALA A 236 -7.09 15.56 10.25
N GLN A 237 -8.21 15.75 9.55
CA GLN A 237 -9.11 16.86 9.87
C GLN A 237 -9.21 16.87 11.38
N ASP A 238 -8.85 17.98 12.01
CA ASP A 238 -8.72 18.09 13.46
C ASP A 238 -10.05 17.67 14.08
N CYS A 239 -10.14 16.39 14.46
CA CYS A 239 -11.33 15.84 15.09
C CYS A 239 -11.48 16.37 16.52
N GLY A 240 -10.65 17.34 16.96
CA GLY A 240 -10.80 18.01 18.24
C GLY A 240 -12.22 18.57 18.42
N GLU A 241 -12.80 19.14 17.37
CA GLU A 241 -14.15 19.70 17.42
C GLU A 241 -15.23 18.60 17.50
N GLU A 242 -15.16 17.55 16.68
CA GLU A 242 -16.07 16.40 16.75
C GLU A 242 -15.95 15.62 18.07
N VAL A 243 -14.73 15.46 18.60
CA VAL A 243 -14.48 14.81 19.89
C VAL A 243 -14.98 15.67 21.05
N ALA A 244 -14.87 17.00 20.95
CA ALA A 244 -15.44 17.91 21.93
C ALA A 244 -16.98 17.84 21.91
N GLU A 245 -17.60 17.83 20.73
CA GLU A 245 -19.05 17.68 20.55
C GLU A 245 -19.55 16.34 21.12
N LEU A 246 -18.86 15.24 20.79
CA LEU A 246 -19.20 13.91 21.32
C LEU A 246 -19.06 13.83 22.84
N LYS A 247 -18.06 14.51 23.43
CA LYS A 247 -17.89 14.55 24.89
C LYS A 247 -19.02 15.32 25.58
N GLU A 248 -19.43 16.47 25.04
CA GLU A 248 -20.58 17.20 25.57
C GLU A 248 -21.86 16.37 25.45
N ARG A 249 -22.08 15.70 24.32
CA ARG A 249 -23.27 14.86 24.13
C ARG A 249 -23.33 13.63 25.05
N ILE A 250 -22.17 13.02 25.35
CA ILE A 250 -22.07 11.95 26.35
C ILE A 250 -22.42 12.47 27.75
N LYS A 251 -21.99 13.70 28.09
CA LYS A 251 -22.29 14.33 29.36
C LYS A 251 -23.77 14.65 29.51
N GLU A 252 -24.40 15.24 28.49
CA GLU A 252 -25.85 15.48 28.47
C GLU A 252 -26.65 14.20 28.68
N LEU A 253 -26.32 13.13 27.95
CA LEU A 253 -26.98 11.84 28.10
C LEU A 253 -26.78 11.22 29.50
N ALA A 254 -25.63 11.45 30.14
CA ALA A 254 -25.38 10.99 31.49
C ALA A 254 -26.22 11.75 32.54
N ASP A 255 -26.36 13.07 32.37
CA ASP A 255 -27.18 13.92 33.23
C ASP A 255 -28.67 13.59 33.09
N ASP A 256 -29.16 13.38 31.86
CA ASP A 256 -30.53 12.94 31.59
C ASP A 256 -30.83 11.57 32.21
N LEU A 257 -29.89 10.63 32.10
CA LEU A 257 -30.02 9.31 32.72
C LEU A 257 -30.09 9.41 34.25
N ALA A 258 -29.31 10.30 34.87
CA ALA A 258 -29.35 10.53 36.30
C ALA A 258 -30.69 11.13 36.75
N ALA A 259 -31.23 12.08 35.98
CA ALA A 259 -32.52 12.70 36.25
C ALA A 259 -33.69 11.69 36.17
N GLU A 260 -33.71 10.85 35.14
CA GLU A 260 -34.74 9.81 35.00
C GLU A 260 -34.62 8.72 36.06
N ARG A 261 -33.40 8.37 36.50
CA ARG A 261 -33.21 7.50 37.67
C ARG A 261 -33.79 8.10 38.96
N ALA A 262 -33.56 9.40 39.20
CA ALA A 262 -34.10 10.08 40.37
C ALA A 262 -35.64 10.15 40.34
N LYS A 263 -36.23 10.40 39.16
CA LYS A 263 -37.68 10.40 38.96
C LYS A 263 -38.28 9.01 39.19
N THR A 264 -37.63 7.97 38.65
CA THR A 264 -38.03 6.57 38.88
C THR A 264 -38.00 6.24 40.37
N ALA A 265 -36.93 6.61 41.08
CA ALA A 265 -36.84 6.39 42.53
C ALA A 265 -37.96 7.09 43.31
N ARG A 266 -38.32 8.31 42.94
CA ARG A 266 -39.46 9.04 43.55
C ARG A 266 -40.80 8.37 43.29
N LEU A 267 -41.05 7.92 42.06
CA LEU A 267 -42.27 7.19 41.70
C LEU A 267 -42.37 5.87 42.48
N THR A 268 -41.27 5.14 42.59
CA THR A 268 -41.22 3.89 43.38
C THR A 268 -41.50 4.15 44.86
N ALA A 269 -40.93 5.21 45.43
CA ALA A 269 -41.20 5.60 46.82
C ALA A 269 -42.67 5.98 47.05
N HIS A 270 -43.26 6.75 46.13
CA HIS A 270 -44.67 7.13 46.20
C HIS A 270 -45.59 5.92 46.05
N LEU A 271 -45.27 4.98 45.16
CA LEU A 271 -46.04 3.75 45.00
C LEU A 271 -46.00 2.90 46.27
N ALA A 272 -44.83 2.74 46.88
CA ALA A 272 -44.68 2.00 48.14
C ALA A 272 -45.46 2.66 49.29
N GLN A 273 -45.46 4.00 49.37
CA GLN A 273 -46.25 4.74 50.35
C GLN A 273 -47.75 4.56 50.13
N SER A 274 -48.25 4.70 48.90
CA SER A 274 -49.66 4.52 48.59
C SER A 274 -50.14 3.08 48.83
N GLN A 275 -49.27 2.07 48.65
CA GLN A 275 -49.59 0.68 48.99
C GLN A 275 -49.67 0.47 50.50
N ALA A 276 -48.83 1.13 51.29
CA ALA A 276 -48.86 1.05 52.75
C ALA A 276 -50.08 1.74 53.37
N GLU A 277 -50.61 2.79 52.74
CA GLU A 277 -51.82 3.52 53.19
C GLU A 277 -53.14 2.78 52.85
N GLN A 278 -53.09 1.71 52.04
CA GLN A 278 -54.24 0.89 51.65
C GLN A 278 -54.37 -0.44 52.44
N MET A 279 -53.42 -0.74 53.34
CA MET A 279 -53.46 -1.88 54.26
C MET A 279 -53.89 -1.45 55.66
#